data_AF-A0A5K8A4V0-F1
#
_entry.id   AF-A0A5K8A4V0-F1
#
_cell.length_a   1.000
_cell.length_b   1.000
_cell.length_c   1.000
_cell.angle_alpha   90.00
_cell.angle_beta   90.00
_cell.angle_gamma   90.00
#
_symmetry.space_group_name_H-M   'P 1'
#
loop_
_entity.id
_entity.type
_entity.pdbx_description
1 polymer ?
#
loop_
_entity_poly.entity_id
_entity_poly.type
_entity_poly.pdbx_seq_one_letter_code
_entity_poly.pdbx_strand_id
1 'polypeptide(L)'
;MKSRLKNLYKYLIENRIHEVKEWHDAYREFYDQVGQIRERIKSGEGLSQADEEFLRQLLYDKSNGIASRGQSVLSYDNFQSFIKSEEFISSLEQFILTPKRETFKKFDDAWAAQGKSNNPVLVNRVAAACTLEVSTTVDSGKFNQVFSWLTREGIITSYPEKEEQDWFSKNLFLLEIIKNEFGDELKDKKTDEFYLSQFVWLLYENLFNPFSLKKQIVKYGAPGTGKTYQARQQTSLLFDIWKEEFAPKSSFTHGSQIELVQFHPSYSYEDFIEGLRPVLDKKGAAQLTLQNGVFKKFCRNAGKWEVDVSGLGLDKKWGALTIKDLHPHKERLEGEHWQYILDITDMSKLVSDAVPPFFFIIDEINRAELSRVFGELMYCLEYRGVEGSVKTQYANLNDEQTGMFKTAQGYQFFIPSNIYLIGTMNTIDRSVESFDFALRRRFRWEEVTPDMGLLRYHLNSFCKIWAPLADNLERLNNQIADEPLLGHDYQIGHAYLMNLKYSTNLTVTEVRERVWDDCILPLLQEYLRGTGKEAELIGSFGKAFGV
;
A
#
# COMPACT_ATOMS: atom_id res chain seq x y z
N MET A 1 -14.58 -18.00 -4.68
CA MET A 1 -13.77 -17.48 -3.54
C MET A 1 -12.41 -17.13 -4.11
N LYS A 2 -11.93 -15.91 -3.87
CA LYS A 2 -10.63 -15.46 -4.39
C LYS A 2 -9.60 -15.80 -3.32
N SER A 3 -8.59 -16.61 -3.65
CA SER A 3 -7.52 -16.91 -2.71
C SER A 3 -6.92 -15.63 -2.10
N ARG A 4 -6.62 -15.65 -0.80
CA ARG A 4 -5.96 -14.54 -0.09
C ARG A 4 -4.68 -14.12 -0.79
N LEU A 5 -3.98 -15.07 -1.40
CA LEU A 5 -2.79 -14.81 -2.23
C LEU A 5 -3.13 -13.97 -3.47
N LYS A 6 -4.26 -14.25 -4.16
CA LYS A 6 -4.75 -13.44 -5.29
C LYS A 6 -5.16 -12.04 -4.88
N ASN A 7 -5.76 -11.86 -3.70
CA ASN A 7 -6.10 -10.52 -3.19
C ASN A 7 -4.84 -9.71 -2.87
N LEU A 8 -3.84 -10.32 -2.24
CA LEU A 8 -2.54 -9.68 -2.00
C LEU A 8 -1.81 -9.35 -3.30
N TYR A 9 -1.85 -10.24 -4.29
CA TYR A 9 -1.26 -10.00 -5.61
C TYR A 9 -1.97 -8.85 -6.33
N LYS A 10 -3.31 -8.81 -6.30
CA LYS A 10 -4.07 -7.68 -6.81
C LYS A 10 -3.65 -6.36 -6.16
N TYR A 11 -3.39 -6.36 -4.85
CA TYR A 11 -2.91 -5.18 -4.15
C TYR A 11 -1.54 -4.73 -4.61
N LEU A 12 -0.59 -5.66 -4.56
CA LEU A 12 0.83 -5.36 -4.62
C LEU A 12 1.33 -5.27 -6.05
N ILE A 13 0.68 -5.97 -6.99
CA ILE A 13 1.03 -5.99 -8.40
C ILE A 13 -0.04 -5.31 -9.24
N GLU A 14 -1.28 -5.84 -9.33
CA GLU A 14 -2.24 -5.35 -10.33
C GLU A 14 -2.59 -3.86 -10.15
N ASN A 15 -2.87 -3.44 -8.93
CA ASN A 15 -3.20 -2.04 -8.61
C ASN A 15 -1.99 -1.10 -8.73
N ARG A 16 -0.78 -1.64 -8.64
CA ARG A 16 0.50 -0.90 -8.67
C ARG A 16 1.32 -1.25 -9.91
N ILE A 17 0.69 -1.76 -10.96
CA ILE A 17 1.39 -2.32 -12.12
C ILE A 17 2.31 -1.30 -12.78
N HIS A 18 1.88 -0.02 -12.78
CA HIS A 18 2.65 1.10 -13.28
C HIS A 18 3.95 1.35 -12.50
N GLU A 19 3.99 1.06 -11.21
CA GLU A 19 5.18 1.22 -10.36
C GLU A 19 6.19 0.08 -10.55
N VAL A 20 5.71 -1.12 -10.87
CA VAL A 20 6.56 -2.34 -10.97
C VAL A 20 6.90 -2.72 -12.41
N LYS A 21 6.23 -2.12 -13.41
CA LYS A 21 6.40 -2.45 -14.82
C LYS A 21 7.83 -2.24 -15.31
N GLU A 22 8.48 -1.14 -14.94
CA GLU A 22 9.87 -0.88 -15.35
C GLU A 22 10.81 -1.95 -14.80
N TRP A 23 10.62 -2.36 -13.55
CA TRP A 23 11.37 -3.46 -12.96
C TRP A 23 11.07 -4.78 -13.68
N HIS A 24 9.81 -5.04 -14.02
CA HIS A 24 9.40 -6.23 -14.75
C HIS A 24 10.07 -6.30 -16.12
N ASP A 25 10.07 -5.20 -16.87
CA ASP A 25 10.63 -5.13 -18.22
C ASP A 25 12.16 -5.32 -18.17
N ALA A 26 12.84 -4.69 -17.21
CA ALA A 26 14.28 -4.87 -17.00
C ALA A 26 14.65 -6.30 -16.56
N TYR A 27 13.82 -6.94 -15.73
CA TYR A 27 14.02 -8.34 -15.34
C TYR A 27 13.89 -9.25 -16.57
N ARG A 28 12.83 -9.09 -17.35
CA ARG A 28 12.61 -9.88 -18.57
C ARG A 28 13.76 -9.73 -19.55
N GLU A 29 14.18 -8.50 -19.82
CA GLU A 29 15.29 -8.22 -20.74
C GLU A 29 16.57 -8.95 -20.32
N PHE A 30 16.95 -8.85 -19.04
CA PHE A 30 18.15 -9.50 -18.55
C PHE A 30 18.03 -11.04 -18.51
N TYR A 31 16.84 -11.57 -18.18
CA TYR A 31 16.57 -13.00 -18.24
C TYR A 31 16.68 -13.55 -19.67
N ASP A 32 16.21 -12.81 -20.67
CA ASP A 32 16.33 -13.17 -22.08
C ASP A 32 17.80 -13.17 -22.53
N GLN A 33 18.63 -12.25 -22.04
CA GLN A 33 20.08 -12.26 -22.27
C GLN A 33 20.75 -13.51 -21.68
N VAL A 34 20.39 -13.92 -20.46
CA VAL A 34 20.85 -15.19 -19.87
C VAL A 34 20.40 -16.38 -20.72
N GLY A 35 19.20 -16.32 -21.30
CA GLY A 35 18.70 -17.31 -22.26
C GLY A 35 19.58 -17.43 -23.52
N GLN A 36 20.03 -16.32 -24.09
CA GLN A 36 20.94 -16.31 -25.23
C GLN A 36 22.31 -16.93 -24.88
N ILE A 37 22.86 -16.59 -23.71
CA ILE A 37 24.09 -17.20 -23.18
C ILE A 37 23.89 -18.71 -22.98
N ARG A 38 22.76 -19.14 -22.43
CA ARG A 38 22.43 -20.56 -22.24
C ARG A 38 22.44 -21.33 -23.56
N GLU A 39 21.85 -20.79 -24.63
CA GLU A 39 21.85 -21.44 -25.94
C GLU A 39 23.26 -21.49 -26.56
N ARG A 40 24.08 -20.45 -26.38
CA ARG A 40 25.50 -20.47 -26.80
C ARG A 40 26.30 -21.55 -26.08
N ILE A 41 26.16 -21.66 -24.77
CA ILE A 41 26.83 -22.71 -23.96
C ILE A 41 26.37 -24.10 -24.42
N LYS A 42 25.06 -24.29 -24.71
CA LYS A 42 24.55 -25.57 -25.26
C LYS A 42 25.19 -25.92 -26.61
N SER A 43 25.50 -24.93 -27.45
CA SER A 43 26.21 -25.15 -28.72
C SER A 43 27.71 -25.39 -28.58
N GLY A 44 28.25 -25.38 -27.35
CA GLY A 44 29.67 -25.62 -27.07
C GLY A 44 30.52 -24.34 -26.98
N GLU A 45 29.90 -23.16 -27.08
CA GLU A 45 30.56 -21.87 -26.87
C GLU A 45 30.39 -21.45 -25.40
N GLY A 46 31.38 -21.79 -24.58
CA GLY A 46 31.42 -21.39 -23.17
C GLY A 46 31.56 -19.88 -22.98
N LEU A 47 31.43 -19.45 -21.72
CA LEU A 47 31.69 -18.08 -21.29
C LEU A 47 33.16 -17.72 -21.56
N SER A 48 33.37 -16.53 -22.10
CA SER A 48 34.68 -16.05 -22.54
C SER A 48 34.95 -14.60 -22.10
N GLN A 49 36.12 -14.06 -22.42
CA GLN A 49 36.41 -12.63 -22.20
C GLN A 49 35.42 -11.71 -22.94
N ALA A 50 34.81 -12.15 -24.04
CA ALA A 50 33.81 -11.36 -24.75
C ALA A 50 32.51 -11.17 -23.93
N ASP A 51 32.29 -12.00 -22.91
CA ASP A 51 31.12 -11.96 -22.04
C ASP A 51 31.37 -11.17 -20.74
N GLU A 52 32.49 -10.42 -20.64
CA GLU A 52 32.84 -9.64 -19.45
C GLU A 52 31.76 -8.63 -19.08
N GLU A 53 31.11 -7.98 -20.06
CA GLU A 53 30.02 -7.04 -19.80
C GLU A 53 28.80 -7.72 -19.19
N PHE A 54 28.40 -8.88 -19.72
CA PHE A 54 27.33 -9.71 -19.16
C PHE A 54 27.67 -10.17 -17.73
N LEU A 55 28.89 -10.68 -17.53
CA LEU A 55 29.35 -11.12 -16.20
C LEU A 55 29.41 -9.95 -15.23
N ARG A 56 29.80 -8.76 -15.68
CA ARG A 56 29.81 -7.54 -14.87
C ARG A 56 28.39 -7.17 -14.46
N GLN A 57 27.41 -7.18 -15.36
CA GLN A 57 26.01 -6.93 -15.02
C GLN A 57 25.49 -8.00 -14.03
N LEU A 58 25.81 -9.27 -14.28
CA LEU A 58 25.36 -10.41 -13.47
C LEU A 58 26.00 -10.46 -12.07
N LEU A 59 27.26 -10.04 -11.90
CA LEU A 59 28.07 -10.30 -10.70
C LEU A 59 28.62 -9.05 -10.02
N TYR A 60 28.77 -7.92 -10.73
CA TYR A 60 29.38 -6.69 -10.19
C TYR A 60 28.42 -5.49 -10.05
N ASP A 61 27.58 -5.20 -11.07
CA ASP A 61 26.74 -4.01 -11.06
C ASP A 61 25.66 -4.02 -9.97
N LYS A 62 25.35 -2.83 -9.43
CA LYS A 62 24.45 -2.65 -8.28
C LYS A 62 23.03 -3.16 -8.54
N SER A 63 22.53 -2.98 -9.76
CA SER A 63 21.25 -3.48 -10.25
C SER A 63 21.48 -4.16 -11.59
N ASN A 64 20.75 -5.24 -11.83
CA ASN A 64 20.78 -6.01 -13.08
C ASN A 64 19.37 -6.27 -13.62
N GLY A 65 18.39 -5.45 -13.22
CA GLY A 65 16.98 -5.65 -13.57
C GLY A 65 16.27 -6.72 -12.72
N ILE A 66 16.99 -7.65 -12.08
CA ILE A 66 16.36 -8.69 -11.23
C ILE A 66 16.20 -8.19 -9.80
N ALA A 67 17.30 -7.74 -9.20
CA ALA A 67 17.33 -7.27 -7.84
C ALA A 67 18.42 -6.20 -7.69
N SER A 68 18.09 -5.14 -6.95
CA SER A 68 19.08 -4.18 -6.49
C SER A 68 19.76 -4.70 -5.23
N ARG A 69 21.10 -4.62 -5.18
CA ARG A 69 21.88 -5.03 -4.00
C ARG A 69 21.80 -4.00 -2.87
N GLY A 70 21.82 -4.48 -1.62
CA GLY A 70 22.06 -3.68 -0.41
C GLY A 70 23.55 -3.34 -0.21
N GLN A 71 24.01 -3.16 1.05
CA GLN A 71 25.40 -2.76 1.39
C GLN A 71 26.51 -3.78 1.04
N SER A 72 26.19 -4.91 0.41
CA SER A 72 27.14 -5.98 0.12
C SER A 72 27.55 -5.95 -1.35
N VAL A 73 28.76 -5.45 -1.64
CA VAL A 73 29.28 -5.26 -3.01
C VAL A 73 30.54 -6.09 -3.20
N LEU A 74 30.65 -6.74 -4.36
CA LEU A 74 31.89 -7.41 -4.79
C LEU A 74 32.90 -6.31 -5.17
N SER A 75 34.11 -6.30 -4.61
CA SER A 75 35.15 -5.37 -5.08
C SER A 75 35.50 -5.69 -6.54
N TYR A 76 36.00 -4.70 -7.28
CA TYR A 76 36.41 -4.92 -8.67
C TYR A 76 37.52 -5.99 -8.76
N ASP A 77 38.45 -6.04 -7.80
CA ASP A 77 39.49 -7.08 -7.73
C ASP A 77 38.90 -8.47 -7.50
N ASN A 78 37.88 -8.58 -6.64
CA ASN A 78 37.17 -9.84 -6.44
C ASN A 78 36.42 -10.23 -7.71
N PHE A 79 35.73 -9.30 -8.39
CA PHE A 79 35.09 -9.57 -9.68
C PHE A 79 36.08 -10.14 -10.70
N GLN A 80 37.23 -9.49 -10.86
CA GLN A 80 38.28 -9.95 -11.77
C GLN A 80 38.86 -11.30 -11.37
N SER A 81 38.97 -11.59 -10.07
CA SER A 81 39.39 -12.91 -9.58
C SER A 81 38.38 -14.01 -9.93
N PHE A 82 37.08 -13.71 -9.80
CA PHE A 82 36.00 -14.66 -10.06
C PHE A 82 35.95 -15.05 -11.54
N ILE A 83 35.98 -14.07 -12.45
CA ILE A 83 35.88 -14.35 -13.89
C ILE A 83 37.13 -15.03 -14.47
N LYS A 84 38.25 -15.05 -13.73
CA LYS A 84 39.48 -15.78 -14.09
C LYS A 84 39.54 -17.19 -13.52
N SER A 85 38.63 -17.55 -12.60
CA SER A 85 38.61 -18.88 -12.01
C SER A 85 37.85 -19.85 -12.91
N GLU A 86 38.57 -20.83 -13.47
CA GLU A 86 37.97 -21.89 -14.30
C GLU A 86 36.90 -22.70 -13.56
N GLU A 87 37.14 -23.00 -12.28
CA GLU A 87 36.18 -23.71 -11.42
C GLU A 87 34.88 -22.91 -11.25
N PHE A 88 35.00 -21.61 -10.95
CA PHE A 88 33.86 -20.72 -10.82
C PHE A 88 33.07 -20.63 -12.13
N ILE A 89 33.74 -20.34 -13.25
CA ILE A 89 33.10 -20.23 -14.57
C ILE A 89 32.43 -21.54 -14.97
N SER A 90 33.10 -22.69 -14.80
CA SER A 90 32.52 -24.00 -15.12
C SER A 90 31.27 -24.29 -14.29
N SER A 91 31.29 -23.96 -12.99
CA SER A 91 30.13 -24.13 -12.11
C SER A 91 28.96 -23.20 -12.51
N LEU A 92 29.27 -21.96 -12.94
CA LEU A 92 28.30 -20.99 -13.43
C LEU A 92 27.66 -21.45 -14.74
N GLU A 93 28.45 -21.95 -15.70
CA GLU A 93 27.94 -22.51 -16.95
C GLU A 93 27.00 -23.70 -16.71
N GLN A 94 27.42 -24.63 -15.83
CA GLN A 94 26.60 -25.78 -15.44
C GLN A 94 25.27 -25.33 -14.83
N PHE A 95 25.29 -24.29 -14.00
CA PHE A 95 24.09 -23.74 -13.39
C PHE A 95 23.20 -23.00 -14.39
N ILE A 96 23.77 -22.19 -15.30
CA ILE A 96 23.02 -21.54 -16.39
C ILE A 96 22.32 -22.58 -17.27
N LEU A 97 23.00 -23.68 -17.59
CA LEU A 97 22.46 -24.78 -18.41
C LEU A 97 21.31 -25.51 -17.71
N THR A 98 21.50 -25.84 -16.44
CA THR A 98 20.55 -26.66 -15.67
C THR A 98 20.33 -26.02 -14.31
N PRO A 99 19.46 -25.00 -14.17
CA PRO A 99 19.30 -24.27 -12.91
C PRO A 99 18.42 -25.05 -11.92
N LYS A 100 19.02 -26.05 -11.27
CA LYS A 100 18.40 -26.93 -10.28
C LYS A 100 19.17 -26.85 -8.96
N ARG A 101 18.63 -27.46 -7.91
CA ARG A 101 19.25 -27.47 -6.58
C ARG A 101 20.69 -28.00 -6.59
N GLU A 102 20.94 -29.10 -7.30
CA GLU A 102 22.26 -29.75 -7.33
C GLU A 102 23.34 -28.87 -7.96
N THR A 103 23.01 -28.20 -9.07
CA THR A 103 23.92 -27.28 -9.77
C THR A 103 24.02 -25.94 -9.06
N PHE A 104 22.94 -25.47 -8.42
CA PHE A 104 22.98 -24.31 -7.52
C PHE A 104 23.96 -24.53 -6.38
N LYS A 105 23.89 -25.70 -5.72
CA LYS A 105 24.81 -26.06 -4.64
C LYS A 105 26.26 -26.10 -5.11
N LYS A 106 26.54 -26.71 -6.27
CA LYS A 106 27.89 -26.70 -6.86
C LYS A 106 28.40 -25.28 -7.14
N PHE A 107 27.53 -24.40 -7.63
CA PHE A 107 27.86 -23.00 -7.87
C PHE A 107 28.10 -22.23 -6.57
N ASP A 108 27.28 -22.45 -5.53
CA ASP A 108 27.46 -21.85 -4.20
C ASP A 108 28.76 -22.33 -3.53
N ASP A 109 29.07 -23.62 -3.64
CA ASP A 109 30.33 -24.20 -3.15
C ASP A 109 31.55 -23.59 -3.89
N ALA A 110 31.48 -23.46 -5.22
CA ALA A 110 32.53 -22.82 -6.02
C ALA A 110 32.68 -21.33 -5.72
N TRP A 111 31.57 -20.63 -5.43
CA TRP A 111 31.58 -19.24 -4.96
C TRP A 111 32.30 -19.13 -3.61
N ALA A 112 31.95 -19.98 -2.65
CA ALA A 112 32.54 -20.00 -1.32
C ALA A 112 34.04 -20.33 -1.35
N ALA A 113 34.47 -21.22 -2.26
CA ALA A 113 35.86 -21.60 -2.46
C ALA A 113 36.78 -20.44 -2.88
N GLN A 114 36.24 -19.38 -3.50
CA GLN A 114 37.01 -18.17 -3.84
C GLN A 114 37.48 -17.38 -2.60
N GLY A 115 37.05 -17.77 -1.39
CA GLY A 115 37.65 -17.36 -0.11
C GLY A 115 37.54 -15.88 0.26
N LYS A 116 36.77 -15.06 -0.48
CA LYS A 116 36.82 -13.59 -0.32
C LYS A 116 35.48 -12.85 -0.24
N SER A 117 34.34 -13.53 -0.23
CA SER A 117 33.08 -12.93 0.27
C SER A 117 32.00 -14.00 0.40
N ASN A 118 31.58 -14.32 1.63
CA ASN A 118 30.29 -14.98 1.84
C ASN A 118 29.19 -13.96 1.50
N ASN A 119 28.68 -14.02 0.27
CA ASN A 119 27.67 -13.07 -0.21
C ASN A 119 26.47 -13.81 -0.81
N PRO A 120 25.63 -14.45 0.03
CA PRO A 120 24.49 -15.25 -0.43
C PRO A 120 23.52 -14.47 -1.31
N VAL A 121 23.41 -13.15 -1.10
CA VAL A 121 22.57 -12.27 -1.92
C VAL A 121 23.00 -12.29 -3.40
N LEU A 122 24.30 -12.32 -3.69
CA LEU A 122 24.78 -12.38 -5.07
C LEU A 122 24.58 -13.75 -5.68
N VAL A 123 24.85 -14.80 -4.92
CA VAL A 123 24.61 -16.19 -5.35
C VAL A 123 23.14 -16.40 -5.69
N ASN A 124 22.22 -16.01 -4.80
CA ASN A 124 20.78 -16.10 -5.00
C ASN A 124 20.30 -15.24 -6.17
N ARG A 125 20.94 -14.09 -6.43
CA ARG A 125 20.61 -13.26 -7.58
C ARG A 125 21.03 -13.89 -8.91
N VAL A 126 22.14 -14.62 -8.95
CA VAL A 126 22.50 -15.44 -10.11
C VAL A 126 21.44 -16.54 -10.31
N ALA A 127 20.93 -17.14 -9.23
CA ALA A 127 19.83 -18.10 -9.31
C ALA A 127 18.56 -17.51 -9.92
N ALA A 128 18.12 -16.35 -9.42
CA ALA A 128 16.97 -15.63 -10.00
C ALA A 128 17.21 -15.18 -11.45
N ALA A 129 18.46 -15.03 -11.90
CA ALA A 129 18.78 -14.76 -13.30
C ALA A 129 18.64 -15.99 -14.19
N CYS A 130 18.95 -17.16 -13.64
CA CYS A 130 18.98 -18.41 -14.40
C CYS A 130 17.62 -19.10 -14.43
N THR A 131 16.72 -18.86 -13.48
CA THR A 131 15.43 -19.56 -13.42
C THR A 131 14.31 -18.71 -12.82
N LEU A 132 13.10 -18.90 -13.35
CA LEU A 132 11.85 -18.34 -12.81
C LEU A 132 11.22 -19.23 -11.74
N GLU A 133 11.89 -20.30 -11.31
CA GLU A 133 11.47 -21.14 -10.17
C GLU A 133 11.88 -20.56 -8.81
N VAL A 134 12.60 -19.44 -8.79
CA VAL A 134 12.93 -18.70 -7.57
C VAL A 134 12.50 -17.24 -7.68
N SER A 135 12.27 -16.61 -6.53
CA SER A 135 11.83 -15.22 -6.49
C SER A 135 12.98 -14.22 -6.64
N THR A 136 12.66 -12.98 -7.01
CA THR A 136 13.63 -11.87 -6.99
C THR A 136 14.01 -11.42 -5.57
N THR A 137 13.44 -12.04 -4.52
CA THR A 137 13.78 -11.79 -3.11
C THR A 137 15.04 -12.57 -2.73
N VAL A 138 16.17 -12.07 -3.21
CA VAL A 138 17.49 -12.71 -3.12
C VAL A 138 18.11 -12.69 -1.72
N ASP A 139 17.62 -11.82 -0.84
CA ASP A 139 18.03 -11.80 0.57
C ASP A 139 17.27 -12.88 1.34
N SER A 140 17.98 -13.89 1.84
CA SER A 140 17.38 -15.03 2.51
C SER A 140 16.66 -14.66 3.80
N GLY A 141 17.12 -13.63 4.52
CA GLY A 141 16.46 -13.17 5.74
C GLY A 141 15.12 -12.49 5.44
N LYS A 142 15.07 -11.69 4.38
CA LYS A 142 13.83 -11.03 3.91
C LYS A 142 12.84 -12.04 3.34
N PHE A 143 13.33 -12.97 2.52
CA PHE A 143 12.53 -14.07 2.00
C PHE A 143 11.92 -14.91 3.12
N ASN A 144 12.73 -15.32 4.11
CA ASN A 144 12.25 -16.16 5.22
C ASN A 144 11.17 -15.47 6.06
N GLN A 145 11.16 -14.14 6.17
CA GLN A 145 10.09 -13.40 6.82
C GLN A 145 8.76 -13.55 6.08
N VAL A 146 8.77 -13.39 4.75
CA VAL A 146 7.58 -13.61 3.91
C VAL A 146 7.13 -15.06 4.00
N PHE A 147 8.05 -15.99 3.80
CA PHE A 147 7.77 -17.42 3.83
C PHE A 147 7.13 -17.85 5.16
N SER A 148 7.76 -17.47 6.28
CA SER A 148 7.26 -17.80 7.62
C SER A 148 5.90 -17.16 7.89
N TRP A 149 5.68 -15.94 7.42
CA TRP A 149 4.38 -15.27 7.52
C TRP A 149 3.31 -16.01 6.72
N LEU A 150 3.57 -16.34 5.45
CA LEU A 150 2.63 -17.07 4.60
C LEU A 150 2.26 -18.43 5.21
N THR A 151 3.23 -19.17 5.75
CA THR A 151 2.97 -20.46 6.42
C THR A 151 2.19 -20.28 7.71
N ARG A 152 2.58 -19.32 8.57
CA ARG A 152 1.90 -19.06 9.85
C ARG A 152 0.45 -18.62 9.66
N GLU A 153 0.19 -17.80 8.64
CA GLU A 153 -1.16 -17.34 8.31
C GLU A 153 -2.01 -18.39 7.56
N GLY A 154 -1.45 -19.57 7.28
CA GLY A 154 -2.14 -20.64 6.55
C GLY A 154 -2.42 -20.31 5.08
N ILE A 155 -1.72 -19.33 4.51
CA ILE A 155 -1.86 -18.93 3.10
C ILE A 155 -1.20 -19.96 2.18
N ILE A 156 -0.09 -20.54 2.64
CA ILE A 156 0.57 -21.67 1.99
C ILE A 156 0.61 -22.87 2.94
N THR A 157 0.74 -24.06 2.37
CA THR A 157 0.89 -25.29 3.15
C THR A 157 2.18 -25.29 3.97
N SER A 158 2.21 -26.08 5.05
CA SER A 158 3.39 -26.22 5.90
C SER A 158 4.57 -26.81 5.14
N TYR A 159 5.73 -26.18 5.26
CA TYR A 159 6.97 -26.71 4.69
C TYR A 159 7.49 -27.91 5.51
N PRO A 160 7.77 -29.07 4.91
CA PRO A 160 8.20 -30.24 5.67
C PRO A 160 9.56 -30.03 6.36
N GLU A 161 9.65 -30.34 7.66
CA GLU A 161 10.91 -30.19 8.43
C GLU A 161 12.05 -31.07 7.91
N LYS A 162 11.72 -32.20 7.25
CA LYS A 162 12.70 -33.11 6.66
C LYS A 162 13.27 -32.59 5.34
N GLU A 163 12.63 -31.60 4.73
CA GLU A 163 13.17 -30.94 3.56
C GLU A 163 14.24 -29.93 3.94
N GLU A 164 14.98 -29.50 2.93
CA GLU A 164 16.16 -28.70 3.12
C GLU A 164 15.80 -27.25 3.34
N GLN A 165 16.37 -26.67 4.40
CA GLN A 165 15.90 -25.39 4.92
C GLN A 165 16.57 -24.18 4.24
N ASP A 166 17.31 -24.44 3.16
CA ASP A 166 18.04 -23.44 2.37
C ASP A 166 17.09 -22.55 1.54
N TRP A 167 17.61 -21.39 1.12
CA TRP A 167 16.83 -20.39 0.39
C TRP A 167 16.28 -20.93 -0.94
N PHE A 168 17.06 -21.74 -1.67
CA PHE A 168 16.69 -22.22 -2.99
C PHE A 168 15.53 -23.21 -2.88
N SER A 169 15.64 -24.20 -1.99
CA SER A 169 14.59 -25.20 -1.76
C SER A 169 13.27 -24.58 -1.30
N LYS A 170 13.31 -23.61 -0.37
CA LYS A 170 12.08 -22.90 0.05
C LYS A 170 11.49 -22.02 -1.05
N ASN A 171 12.31 -21.43 -1.92
CA ASN A 171 11.82 -20.67 -3.07
C ASN A 171 11.10 -21.56 -4.08
N LEU A 172 11.67 -22.73 -4.40
CA LEU A 172 11.02 -23.70 -5.29
C LEU A 172 9.62 -24.05 -4.76
N PHE A 173 9.54 -24.41 -3.48
CA PHE A 173 8.27 -24.74 -2.82
C PHE A 173 7.27 -23.58 -2.88
N LEU A 174 7.70 -22.36 -2.53
CA LEU A 174 6.81 -21.21 -2.54
C LEU A 174 6.34 -20.86 -3.95
N LEU A 175 7.25 -20.76 -4.93
CA LEU A 175 6.87 -20.39 -6.29
C LEU A 175 6.03 -21.46 -6.97
N GLU A 176 6.23 -22.74 -6.67
CA GLU A 176 5.34 -23.80 -7.15
C GLU A 176 3.89 -23.56 -6.67
N ILE A 177 3.70 -23.26 -5.36
CA ILE A 177 2.37 -22.95 -4.81
C ILE A 177 1.78 -21.69 -5.47
N ILE A 178 2.58 -20.62 -5.60
CA ILE A 178 2.12 -19.39 -6.25
C ILE A 178 1.72 -19.68 -7.70
N LYS A 179 2.58 -20.30 -8.51
CA LYS A 179 2.28 -20.61 -9.92
C LYS A 179 1.05 -21.50 -10.07
N ASN A 180 0.86 -22.48 -9.19
CA ASN A 180 -0.34 -23.32 -9.19
C ASN A 180 -1.61 -22.52 -8.89
N GLU A 181 -1.57 -21.61 -7.91
CA GLU A 181 -2.70 -20.73 -7.59
C GLU A 181 -3.06 -19.79 -8.77
N PHE A 182 -2.05 -19.28 -9.49
CA PHE A 182 -2.22 -18.39 -10.64
C PHE A 182 -2.26 -19.13 -11.99
N GLY A 183 -2.49 -20.44 -11.98
CA GLY A 183 -2.39 -21.28 -13.19
C GLY A 183 -3.35 -20.86 -14.32
N ASP A 184 -4.54 -20.36 -13.99
CA ASP A 184 -5.49 -19.86 -15.00
C ASP A 184 -5.09 -18.47 -15.50
N GLU A 185 -4.65 -17.57 -14.62
CA GLU A 185 -4.17 -16.23 -14.99
C GLU A 185 -2.91 -16.27 -15.85
N LEU A 186 -2.02 -17.24 -15.62
CA LEU A 186 -0.84 -17.51 -16.47
C LEU A 186 -1.26 -18.00 -17.87
N LYS A 187 -2.21 -18.94 -17.96
CA LYS A 187 -2.74 -19.44 -19.24
C LYS A 187 -3.44 -18.34 -20.04
N ASP A 188 -4.23 -17.50 -19.35
CA ASP A 188 -4.96 -16.39 -19.95
C ASP A 188 -4.07 -15.17 -20.25
N LYS A 189 -2.77 -15.21 -19.91
CA LYS A 189 -1.82 -14.09 -20.02
C LYS A 189 -2.28 -12.81 -19.28
N LYS A 190 -3.02 -12.98 -18.19
CA LYS A 190 -3.39 -11.90 -17.26
C LYS A 190 -2.21 -11.53 -16.35
N THR A 191 -1.31 -12.48 -16.11
CA THR A 191 -0.02 -12.29 -15.44
C THR A 191 1.05 -13.18 -16.10
N ASP A 192 2.29 -13.07 -15.64
CA ASP A 192 3.42 -13.90 -16.02
C ASP A 192 4.33 -14.19 -14.80
N GLU A 193 5.28 -15.09 -15.00
CA GLU A 193 6.18 -15.56 -13.94
C GLU A 193 7.10 -14.46 -13.39
N PHE A 194 7.38 -13.40 -14.16
CA PHE A 194 8.21 -12.28 -13.71
C PHE A 194 7.48 -11.48 -12.63
N TYR A 195 6.20 -11.16 -12.84
CA TYR A 195 5.38 -10.53 -11.81
C TYR A 195 5.18 -11.43 -10.58
N LEU A 196 4.99 -12.75 -10.76
CA LEU A 196 4.90 -13.68 -9.63
C LEU A 196 6.20 -13.74 -8.81
N SER A 197 7.35 -13.63 -9.47
CA SER A 197 8.65 -13.56 -8.82
C SER A 197 8.83 -12.25 -8.03
N GLN A 198 8.44 -11.10 -8.61
CA GLN A 198 8.45 -9.79 -7.93
C GLN A 198 7.46 -9.70 -6.76
N PHE A 199 6.33 -10.39 -6.86
CA PHE A 199 5.29 -10.38 -5.85
C PHE A 199 5.82 -10.79 -4.46
N VAL A 200 6.77 -11.72 -4.38
CA VAL A 200 7.40 -12.13 -3.11
C VAL A 200 8.17 -10.97 -2.46
N TRP A 201 8.84 -10.13 -3.25
CA TRP A 201 9.55 -8.96 -2.72
C TRP A 201 8.56 -7.90 -2.24
N LEU A 202 7.50 -7.64 -2.99
CA LEU A 202 6.49 -6.67 -2.60
C LEU A 202 5.70 -7.13 -1.37
N LEU A 203 5.54 -8.44 -1.17
CA LEU A 203 5.05 -9.00 0.08
C LEU A 203 6.00 -8.65 1.23
N TYR A 204 7.31 -8.82 1.05
CA TYR A 204 8.29 -8.40 2.06
C TYR A 204 8.18 -6.90 2.37
N GLU A 205 8.14 -6.04 1.35
CA GLU A 205 8.02 -4.59 1.56
C GLU A 205 6.73 -4.24 2.30
N ASN A 206 5.62 -4.91 1.97
CA ASN A 206 4.36 -4.73 2.67
C ASN A 206 4.39 -5.22 4.13
N LEU A 207 5.15 -6.28 4.43
CA LEU A 207 5.32 -6.80 5.79
C LEU A 207 6.30 -5.96 6.63
N PHE A 208 7.41 -5.52 6.03
CA PHE A 208 8.51 -4.83 6.71
C PHE A 208 8.31 -3.32 6.79
N ASN A 209 7.51 -2.76 5.87
CA ASN A 209 7.01 -1.41 5.93
C ASN A 209 5.55 -1.49 6.41
N PRO A 210 5.27 -1.61 7.73
CA PRO A 210 3.92 -1.75 8.29
C PRO A 210 3.04 -0.51 8.10
N PHE A 211 3.35 0.32 7.12
CA PHE A 211 2.41 1.23 6.52
C PHE A 211 1.38 0.46 5.69
N SER A 212 0.49 -0.23 6.39
CA SER A 212 -0.90 -0.15 5.99
C SER A 212 -1.74 0.56 7.03
N LEU A 213 -1.47 0.46 8.35
CA LEU A 213 -2.37 1.08 9.32
C LEU A 213 -1.70 1.49 10.64
N LYS A 214 -0.96 2.61 10.65
CA LYS A 214 -1.28 3.55 11.74
C LYS A 214 -2.76 3.85 11.58
N LYS A 215 -3.55 3.72 12.64
CA LYS A 215 -5.02 3.87 12.61
C LYS A 215 -5.50 5.27 12.20
N GLN A 216 -4.59 6.13 11.76
CA GLN A 216 -4.72 7.55 11.51
C GLN A 216 -3.58 8.00 10.59
N ILE A 217 -3.93 8.29 9.33
CA ILE A 217 -3.03 8.73 8.27
C ILE A 217 -3.60 10.01 7.65
N VAL A 218 -2.75 10.96 7.30
CA VAL A 218 -3.08 12.10 6.43
C VAL A 218 -2.29 11.96 5.14
N LYS A 219 -3.00 11.75 4.05
CA LYS A 219 -2.46 11.84 2.68
C LYS A 219 -2.50 13.30 2.25
N TYR A 220 -1.34 13.89 1.99
CA TYR A 220 -1.23 15.30 1.62
C TYR A 220 -0.46 15.48 0.32
N GLY A 221 -0.62 16.63 -0.32
CA GLY A 221 0.13 17.00 -1.51
C GLY A 221 -0.72 17.85 -2.45
N ALA A 222 -0.20 18.07 -3.65
CA ALA A 222 -0.83 18.92 -4.65
C ALA A 222 -2.23 18.43 -5.07
N PRO A 223 -3.13 19.31 -5.54
CA PRO A 223 -4.44 18.92 -6.02
C PRO A 223 -4.35 18.01 -7.25
N GLY A 224 -5.32 17.10 -7.40
CA GLY A 224 -5.39 16.20 -8.56
C GLY A 224 -4.38 15.04 -8.54
N THR A 225 -3.72 14.74 -7.42
CA THR A 225 -2.84 13.57 -7.27
C THR A 225 -3.56 12.28 -6.87
N GLY A 226 -4.89 12.30 -6.79
CA GLY A 226 -5.70 11.11 -6.54
C GLY A 226 -5.78 10.64 -5.08
N LYS A 227 -5.41 11.49 -4.10
CA LYS A 227 -5.41 11.16 -2.65
C LYS A 227 -6.67 10.44 -2.16
N THR A 228 -7.85 11.03 -2.38
CA THR A 228 -9.15 10.46 -1.95
C THR A 228 -9.48 9.17 -2.70
N TYR A 229 -9.14 9.10 -3.99
CA TYR A 229 -9.32 7.89 -4.80
C TYR A 229 -8.46 6.74 -4.28
N GLN A 230 -7.16 6.98 -4.05
CA GLN A 230 -6.23 6.01 -3.51
C GLN A 230 -6.68 5.51 -2.13
N ALA A 231 -7.12 6.41 -1.24
CA ALA A 231 -7.65 6.02 0.07
C ALA A 231 -8.85 5.07 -0.05
N ARG A 232 -9.80 5.35 -0.95
CA ARG A 232 -10.95 4.46 -1.18
C ARG A 232 -10.55 3.09 -1.73
N GLN A 233 -9.61 3.03 -2.68
CA GLN A 233 -9.12 1.77 -3.23
C GLN A 233 -8.38 0.93 -2.19
N GLN A 234 -7.48 1.56 -1.41
CA GLN A 234 -6.73 0.89 -0.36
C GLN A 234 -7.65 0.30 0.72
N THR A 235 -8.67 1.05 1.17
CA THR A 235 -9.61 0.57 2.19
C THR A 235 -10.50 -0.56 1.69
N SER A 236 -10.98 -0.49 0.45
CA SER A 236 -11.77 -1.57 -0.18
C SER A 236 -11.01 -2.88 -0.18
N LEU A 237 -9.72 -2.80 -0.49
CA LEU A 237 -8.89 -3.98 -0.58
C LEU A 237 -8.47 -4.53 0.79
N LEU A 238 -8.15 -3.66 1.75
CA LEU A 238 -7.91 -4.09 3.13
C LEU A 238 -9.14 -4.81 3.69
N PHE A 239 -10.34 -4.31 3.36
CA PHE A 239 -11.59 -4.97 3.70
C PHE A 239 -11.74 -6.33 3.01
N ASP A 240 -11.48 -6.43 1.70
CA ASP A 240 -11.59 -7.68 0.95
C ASP A 240 -10.63 -8.76 1.47
N ILE A 241 -9.39 -8.36 1.82
CA ILE A 241 -8.40 -9.27 2.43
C ILE A 241 -8.91 -9.78 3.78
N TRP A 242 -9.38 -8.88 4.66
CA TRP A 242 -9.93 -9.26 5.96
C TRP A 242 -11.15 -10.17 5.80
N LYS A 243 -12.07 -9.84 4.89
CA LYS A 243 -13.32 -10.58 4.70
C LYS A 243 -13.04 -12.01 4.23
N GLU A 244 -12.13 -12.19 3.28
CA GLU A 244 -11.76 -13.54 2.81
C GLU A 244 -11.13 -14.37 3.94
N GLU A 245 -10.31 -13.75 4.80
CA GLU A 245 -9.63 -14.45 5.90
C GLU A 245 -10.58 -14.83 7.04
N PHE A 246 -11.37 -13.88 7.54
CA PHE A 246 -12.10 -14.06 8.80
C PHE A 246 -13.60 -14.26 8.60
N ALA A 247 -14.18 -13.71 7.54
CA ALA A 247 -15.63 -13.58 7.42
C ALA A 247 -16.18 -13.83 6.00
N PRO A 248 -15.75 -14.87 5.26
CA PRO A 248 -16.04 -15.01 3.83
C PRO A 248 -17.53 -15.16 3.53
N LYS A 249 -18.30 -15.70 4.50
CA LYS A 249 -19.75 -15.91 4.40
C LYS A 249 -20.59 -14.81 5.07
N SER A 250 -19.95 -13.79 5.64
CA SER A 250 -20.66 -12.72 6.34
C SER A 250 -21.35 -11.74 5.40
N SER A 251 -22.38 -11.05 5.91
CA SER A 251 -23.09 -9.97 5.22
C SER A 251 -22.33 -8.64 5.18
N PHE A 252 -21.17 -8.53 5.84
CA PHE A 252 -20.36 -7.32 5.84
C PHE A 252 -19.92 -6.95 4.43
N THR A 253 -19.95 -5.65 4.13
CA THR A 253 -19.51 -5.10 2.84
C THR A 253 -18.70 -3.84 3.10
N HIS A 254 -17.66 -3.59 2.29
CA HIS A 254 -16.85 -2.38 2.42
C HIS A 254 -17.72 -1.11 2.56
N GLY A 255 -18.79 -1.01 1.77
CA GLY A 255 -19.76 0.11 1.83
C GLY A 255 -20.48 0.29 3.17
N SER A 256 -20.64 -0.77 3.98
CA SER A 256 -21.21 -0.69 5.34
C SER A 256 -20.18 -0.46 6.45
N GLN A 257 -18.88 -0.56 6.12
CA GLN A 257 -17.75 -0.37 7.03
C GLN A 257 -16.95 0.92 6.72
N ILE A 258 -17.33 1.66 5.68
CA ILE A 258 -16.69 2.92 5.31
C ILE A 258 -17.64 4.10 5.48
N GLU A 259 -17.12 5.21 5.98
CA GLU A 259 -17.79 6.51 5.98
C GLU A 259 -16.85 7.55 5.36
N LEU A 260 -17.38 8.38 4.47
CA LEU A 260 -16.64 9.47 3.82
C LEU A 260 -17.34 10.78 4.14
N VAL A 261 -16.62 11.69 4.80
CA VAL A 261 -17.09 13.05 5.09
C VAL A 261 -16.11 14.04 4.48
N GLN A 262 -16.59 15.23 4.16
CA GLN A 262 -15.75 16.33 3.72
C GLN A 262 -15.83 17.47 4.73
N PHE A 263 -14.69 17.95 5.19
CA PHE A 263 -14.63 19.10 6.10
C PHE A 263 -14.75 20.42 5.35
N HIS A 264 -15.42 21.36 5.99
CA HIS A 264 -15.65 22.72 5.49
C HIS A 264 -15.56 23.71 6.67
N PRO A 265 -15.37 25.02 6.44
CA PRO A 265 -15.12 25.98 7.52
C PRO A 265 -16.18 26.02 8.63
N SER A 266 -17.44 25.72 8.29
CA SER A 266 -18.54 25.67 9.26
C SER A 266 -18.72 24.31 9.97
N TYR A 267 -17.84 23.33 9.73
CA TYR A 267 -17.97 21.99 10.30
C TYR A 267 -17.61 22.03 11.78
N SER A 268 -18.45 21.43 12.64
CA SER A 268 -18.40 21.62 14.08
C SER A 268 -18.30 20.31 14.86
N TYR A 269 -18.01 20.42 16.17
CA TYR A 269 -18.06 19.28 17.10
C TYR A 269 -19.46 18.64 17.12
N GLU A 270 -20.50 19.48 17.06
CA GLU A 270 -21.90 19.08 17.11
C GLU A 270 -22.37 18.28 15.87
N ASP A 271 -21.64 18.41 14.76
CA ASP A 271 -21.83 17.59 13.55
C ASP A 271 -21.03 16.29 13.60
N PHE A 272 -19.85 16.34 14.21
CA PHE A 272 -18.91 15.22 14.22
C PHE A 272 -19.18 14.21 15.34
N ILE A 273 -19.36 14.70 16.57
CA ILE A 273 -19.45 13.88 17.79
C ILE A 273 -20.85 13.83 18.34
N GLU A 274 -21.37 14.94 18.85
CA GLU A 274 -22.74 15.01 19.35
C GLU A 274 -23.15 16.47 19.60
N GLY A 275 -24.42 16.77 19.40
CA GLY A 275 -24.95 18.12 19.62
C GLY A 275 -26.45 18.13 19.85
N LEU A 276 -26.92 19.23 20.45
CA LEU A 276 -28.35 19.47 20.66
C LEU A 276 -29.00 19.97 19.37
N ARG A 277 -29.97 19.21 18.85
CA ARG A 277 -30.72 19.55 17.64
C ARG A 277 -32.21 19.69 17.94
N PRO A 278 -32.91 20.69 17.37
CA PRO A 278 -34.33 20.84 17.54
C PRO A 278 -35.08 19.71 16.81
N VAL A 279 -35.98 19.04 17.53
CA VAL A 279 -36.92 18.05 16.98
C VAL A 279 -38.33 18.53 17.32
N LEU A 280 -39.21 18.50 16.32
CA LEU A 280 -40.61 18.85 16.53
C LEU A 280 -41.33 17.69 17.21
N ASP A 281 -42.02 17.99 18.31
CA ASP A 281 -42.92 17.02 18.92
C ASP A 281 -44.18 16.82 18.03
N LYS A 282 -45.04 15.86 18.41
CA LYS A 282 -46.29 15.56 17.68
C LYS A 282 -47.28 16.75 17.62
N LYS A 283 -47.04 17.82 18.40
CA LYS A 283 -47.86 19.04 18.47
C LYS A 283 -47.17 20.24 17.78
N GLY A 284 -46.01 20.04 17.15
CA GLY A 284 -45.26 21.08 16.45
C GLY A 284 -44.39 21.97 17.36
N ALA A 285 -44.23 21.65 18.65
CA ALA A 285 -43.33 22.37 19.53
C ALA A 285 -41.89 21.87 19.35
N ALA A 286 -40.93 22.79 19.23
CA ALA A 286 -39.51 22.44 19.10
C ALA A 286 -38.91 22.07 20.46
N GLN A 287 -38.39 20.85 20.59
CA GLN A 287 -37.62 20.38 21.73
C GLN A 287 -36.17 20.12 21.32
N LEU A 288 -35.21 20.58 22.11
CA LEU A 288 -33.81 20.23 21.89
C LEU A 288 -33.56 18.79 22.36
N THR A 289 -33.03 17.98 21.46
CA THR A 289 -32.66 16.58 21.73
C THR A 289 -31.19 16.38 21.40
N LEU A 290 -30.48 15.59 22.21
CA LEU A 290 -29.11 15.22 21.90
C LEU A 290 -29.13 14.25 20.72
N GLN A 291 -28.31 14.52 19.71
CA GLN A 291 -28.12 13.63 18.57
C GLN A 291 -26.64 13.32 18.39
N ASN A 292 -26.36 12.07 18.05
CA ASN A 292 -25.00 11.64 17.72
C ASN A 292 -24.60 12.21 16.35
N GLY A 293 -23.42 12.81 16.31
CA GLY A 293 -22.74 13.18 15.09
C GLY A 293 -22.26 11.95 14.31
N VAL A 294 -21.78 12.21 13.09
CA VAL A 294 -21.42 11.16 12.13
C VAL A 294 -20.33 10.22 12.66
N PHE A 295 -19.28 10.76 13.28
CA PHE A 295 -18.15 9.97 13.77
C PHE A 295 -18.51 9.19 15.03
N LYS A 296 -19.30 9.76 15.94
CA LYS A 296 -19.76 9.01 17.12
C LYS A 296 -20.68 7.87 16.73
N LYS A 297 -21.63 8.08 15.80
CA LYS A 297 -22.48 7.02 15.28
C LYS A 297 -21.65 5.89 14.64
N PHE A 298 -20.63 6.26 13.87
CA PHE A 298 -19.68 5.33 13.28
C PHE A 298 -18.91 4.52 14.33
N CYS A 299 -18.36 5.19 15.34
CA CYS A 299 -17.66 4.55 16.46
C CYS A 299 -18.56 3.61 17.26
N ARG A 300 -19.82 3.98 17.52
CA ARG A 300 -20.79 3.09 18.19
C ARG A 300 -21.03 1.81 17.41
N ASN A 301 -21.05 1.86 16.08
CA ASN A 301 -21.20 0.66 15.26
C ASN A 301 -19.93 -0.20 15.28
N ALA A 302 -18.76 0.42 15.11
CA ALA A 302 -17.47 -0.27 15.09
C ALA A 302 -17.08 -0.87 16.46
N GLY A 303 -17.49 -0.22 17.55
CA GLY A 303 -17.07 -0.56 18.92
C GLY A 303 -17.88 -1.65 19.62
N LYS A 304 -18.92 -2.20 18.98
CA LYS A 304 -19.82 -3.21 19.59
C LYS A 304 -19.04 -4.37 20.21
N TRP A 305 -18.08 -4.94 19.48
CA TRP A 305 -17.27 -6.07 19.94
C TRP A 305 -16.44 -5.74 21.20
N GLU A 306 -15.82 -4.56 21.24
CA GLU A 306 -15.03 -4.14 22.41
C GLU A 306 -15.91 -3.87 23.64
N VAL A 307 -17.10 -3.31 23.44
CA VAL A 307 -18.07 -3.10 24.52
C VAL A 307 -18.55 -4.44 25.09
N ASP A 308 -18.92 -5.38 24.22
CA ASP A 308 -19.39 -6.71 24.63
C ASP A 308 -18.30 -7.46 25.42
N VAL A 309 -17.06 -7.46 24.91
CA VAL A 309 -15.91 -8.11 25.57
C VAL A 309 -15.54 -7.42 26.88
N SER A 310 -15.59 -6.09 26.95
CA SER A 310 -15.38 -5.37 28.21
C SER A 310 -16.41 -5.77 29.26
N GLY A 311 -17.65 -6.08 28.86
CA GLY A 311 -18.70 -6.56 29.76
C GLY A 311 -18.41 -7.95 30.34
N LEU A 312 -17.50 -8.72 29.75
CA LEU A 312 -17.13 -10.05 30.26
C LEU A 312 -16.24 -9.99 31.50
N GLY A 313 -15.45 -8.92 31.68
CA GLY A 313 -14.55 -8.75 32.81
C GLY A 313 -13.32 -9.67 32.78
N LEU A 314 -12.74 -9.90 31.59
CA LEU A 314 -11.56 -10.75 31.42
C LEU A 314 -10.27 -10.05 31.85
N ASP A 315 -9.31 -10.79 32.40
CA ASP A 315 -8.00 -10.26 32.83
C ASP A 315 -7.08 -9.90 31.65
N LYS A 316 -7.31 -10.50 30.47
CA LYS A 316 -6.52 -10.24 29.26
C LYS A 316 -7.00 -8.96 28.57
N LYS A 317 -6.03 -8.15 28.13
CA LYS A 317 -6.28 -6.95 27.32
C LYS A 317 -6.79 -7.29 25.93
N TRP A 318 -7.56 -6.38 25.33
CA TRP A 318 -8.14 -6.51 23.98
C TRP A 318 -7.16 -7.03 22.92
N GLY A 319 -5.98 -6.42 22.81
CA GLY A 319 -4.98 -6.80 21.79
C GLY A 319 -4.27 -8.14 22.02
N ALA A 320 -4.55 -8.83 23.13
CA ALA A 320 -3.97 -10.14 23.46
C ALA A 320 -5.04 -11.24 23.60
N LEU A 321 -6.31 -10.91 23.43
CA LEU A 321 -7.41 -11.86 23.50
C LEU A 321 -7.47 -12.71 22.24
N THR A 322 -7.51 -14.02 22.43
CA THR A 322 -7.70 -14.99 21.35
C THR A 322 -9.16 -15.44 21.29
N ILE A 323 -9.58 -16.00 20.15
CA ILE A 323 -10.93 -16.57 20.00
C ILE A 323 -11.18 -17.68 21.04
N LYS A 324 -10.14 -18.47 21.36
CA LYS A 324 -10.19 -19.49 22.42
C LYS A 324 -10.62 -18.91 23.78
N ASP A 325 -10.15 -17.70 24.10
CA ASP A 325 -10.47 -17.04 25.38
C ASP A 325 -11.95 -16.61 25.47
N LEU A 326 -12.62 -16.40 24.32
CA LEU A 326 -14.04 -16.01 24.28
C LEU A 326 -15.00 -17.21 24.32
N HIS A 327 -14.55 -18.39 23.90
CA HIS A 327 -15.43 -19.56 23.77
C HIS A 327 -16.20 -19.95 25.05
N PRO A 328 -15.59 -19.88 26.27
CA PRO A 328 -16.32 -20.12 27.52
C PRO A 328 -17.45 -19.12 27.80
N HIS A 329 -17.44 -17.96 27.13
CA HIS A 329 -18.38 -16.87 27.33
C HIS A 329 -19.34 -16.66 26.15
N LYS A 330 -19.39 -17.60 25.20
CA LYS A 330 -20.19 -17.49 23.97
C LYS A 330 -21.67 -17.16 24.19
N GLU A 331 -22.27 -17.65 25.28
CA GLU A 331 -23.67 -17.38 25.63
C GLU A 331 -23.92 -15.92 26.03
N ARG A 332 -22.88 -15.17 26.40
CA ARG A 332 -22.94 -13.74 26.71
C ARG A 332 -22.61 -12.86 25.49
N LEU A 333 -22.10 -13.46 24.42
CA LEU A 333 -21.72 -12.80 23.17
C LEU A 333 -22.76 -13.11 22.09
N GLU A 334 -23.98 -12.57 22.31
CA GLU A 334 -25.12 -12.79 21.43
C GLU A 334 -25.16 -11.76 20.28
N GLY A 335 -25.73 -12.15 19.14
CA GLY A 335 -25.94 -11.28 17.99
C GLY A 335 -25.27 -11.78 16.71
N GLU A 336 -25.82 -11.38 15.56
CA GLU A 336 -25.29 -11.77 14.24
C GLU A 336 -23.84 -11.33 14.03
N HIS A 337 -23.39 -10.26 14.72
CA HIS A 337 -22.03 -9.74 14.61
C HIS A 337 -20.97 -10.61 15.32
N TRP A 338 -21.36 -11.59 16.15
CA TRP A 338 -20.44 -12.55 16.77
C TRP A 338 -20.42 -13.91 16.07
N GLN A 339 -21.48 -14.29 15.35
CA GLN A 339 -21.64 -15.63 14.77
C GLN A 339 -20.42 -16.07 13.96
N TYR A 340 -19.97 -15.24 13.01
CA TYR A 340 -18.84 -15.60 12.16
C TYR A 340 -17.52 -15.75 12.93
N ILE A 341 -17.30 -14.98 14.01
CA ILE A 341 -16.07 -15.06 14.82
C ILE A 341 -16.06 -16.37 15.62
N LEU A 342 -17.20 -16.74 16.19
CA LEU A 342 -17.34 -17.96 16.98
C LEU A 342 -17.25 -19.24 16.13
N ASP A 343 -17.50 -19.12 14.82
CA ASP A 343 -17.38 -20.21 13.85
C ASP A 343 -15.95 -20.38 13.29
N ILE A 344 -14.99 -19.51 13.63
CA ILE A 344 -13.60 -19.61 13.19
C ILE A 344 -12.96 -20.86 13.81
N THR A 345 -12.40 -21.72 12.97
CA THR A 345 -11.79 -23.00 13.38
C THR A 345 -10.44 -22.81 14.08
N ASP A 346 -9.61 -21.88 13.61
CA ASP A 346 -8.35 -21.53 14.25
C ASP A 346 -8.59 -20.59 15.44
N MET A 347 -8.81 -21.20 16.61
CA MET A 347 -9.08 -20.46 17.85
C MET A 347 -7.85 -19.73 18.42
N SER A 348 -6.67 -19.88 17.83
CA SER A 348 -5.45 -19.18 18.27
C SER A 348 -5.38 -17.73 17.78
N LYS A 349 -6.17 -17.38 16.76
CA LYS A 349 -6.26 -16.03 16.19
C LYS A 349 -6.71 -15.00 17.24
N LEU A 350 -6.19 -13.79 17.11
CA LEU A 350 -6.60 -12.67 17.96
C LEU A 350 -8.00 -12.19 17.59
N VAL A 351 -8.79 -11.87 18.61
CA VAL A 351 -10.14 -11.29 18.43
C VAL A 351 -10.04 -9.95 17.71
N SER A 352 -9.01 -9.15 18.01
CA SER A 352 -8.78 -7.85 17.38
C SER A 352 -8.59 -7.91 15.86
N ASP A 353 -8.10 -9.04 15.35
CA ASP A 353 -7.88 -9.26 13.92
C ASP A 353 -9.15 -9.79 13.24
N ALA A 354 -9.92 -10.60 13.97
CA ALA A 354 -11.18 -11.16 13.49
C ALA A 354 -12.32 -10.13 13.40
N VAL A 355 -12.28 -9.04 14.17
CA VAL A 355 -13.28 -7.96 14.12
C VAL A 355 -13.17 -7.15 12.81
N PRO A 356 -14.28 -6.68 12.21
CA PRO A 356 -14.23 -6.02 10.91
C PRO A 356 -13.46 -4.71 10.98
N PRO A 357 -12.61 -4.40 9.99
CA PRO A 357 -11.99 -3.09 9.88
C PRO A 357 -13.04 -2.06 9.46
N PHE A 358 -13.05 -0.92 10.14
CA PHE A 358 -13.90 0.23 9.83
C PHE A 358 -13.04 1.38 9.34
N PHE A 359 -13.45 2.04 8.25
CA PHE A 359 -12.68 3.10 7.61
C PHE A 359 -13.44 4.43 7.64
N PHE A 360 -12.83 5.46 8.20
CA PHE A 360 -13.41 6.79 8.24
C PHE A 360 -12.51 7.75 7.44
N ILE A 361 -12.98 8.19 6.28
CA ILE A 361 -12.24 9.10 5.40
C ILE A 361 -12.74 10.53 5.63
N ILE A 362 -11.82 11.44 5.95
CA ILE A 362 -12.07 12.88 6.06
C ILE A 362 -11.40 13.55 4.88
N ASP A 363 -12.19 13.94 3.89
CA ASP A 363 -11.70 14.76 2.79
C ASP A 363 -11.56 16.22 3.21
N GLU A 364 -10.54 16.88 2.67
CA GLU A 364 -10.17 18.26 3.00
C GLU A 364 -10.06 18.49 4.52
N ILE A 365 -9.38 17.58 5.22
CA ILE A 365 -9.29 17.56 6.70
C ILE A 365 -8.82 18.89 7.29
N ASN A 366 -8.09 19.68 6.53
CA ASN A 366 -7.50 20.95 6.94
C ASN A 366 -8.43 22.17 6.74
N ARG A 367 -9.64 21.98 6.20
CA ARG A 367 -10.63 23.05 5.97
C ARG A 367 -11.57 23.30 7.14
N ALA A 368 -11.38 22.62 8.28
CA ALA A 368 -12.08 22.89 9.52
C ALA A 368 -11.08 23.05 10.67
N GLU A 369 -11.47 23.75 11.73
CA GLU A 369 -10.63 23.92 12.93
C GLU A 369 -10.62 22.60 13.72
N LEU A 370 -9.60 21.79 13.44
CA LEU A 370 -9.53 20.42 13.91
C LEU A 370 -9.54 20.28 15.42
N SER A 371 -8.95 21.23 16.15
CA SER A 371 -8.89 21.15 17.61
C SER A 371 -10.29 21.24 18.21
N ARG A 372 -11.14 22.12 17.69
CA ARG A 372 -12.56 22.23 18.07
C ARG A 372 -13.39 21.07 17.54
N VAL A 373 -13.21 20.62 16.31
CA VAL A 373 -14.02 19.50 15.75
C VAL A 373 -13.72 18.19 16.49
N PHE A 374 -12.45 17.92 16.79
CA PHE A 374 -12.05 16.70 17.49
C PHE A 374 -12.25 16.81 19.01
N GLY A 375 -12.09 17.98 19.63
CA GLY A 375 -12.30 18.14 21.06
C GLY A 375 -11.55 17.08 21.89
N GLU A 376 -12.29 16.32 22.70
CA GLU A 376 -11.77 15.27 23.58
C GLU A 376 -11.25 14.02 22.84
N LEU A 377 -11.59 13.85 21.56
CA LEU A 377 -11.08 12.76 20.71
C LEU A 377 -9.57 12.76 20.61
N MET A 378 -8.94 13.91 20.83
CA MET A 378 -7.48 14.06 20.83
C MET A 378 -6.79 13.07 21.76
N TYR A 379 -7.41 12.78 22.91
CA TYR A 379 -6.95 11.75 23.82
C TYR A 379 -7.19 10.34 23.26
N CYS A 380 -8.37 10.10 22.68
CA CYS A 380 -8.76 8.81 22.10
C CYS A 380 -7.97 8.43 20.83
N LEU A 381 -7.36 9.41 20.14
CA LEU A 381 -6.42 9.19 19.04
C LEU A 381 -5.09 8.61 19.55
N GLU A 382 -4.72 8.89 20.79
CA GLU A 382 -3.49 8.40 21.42
C GLU A 382 -3.76 7.06 22.15
N TYR A 383 -4.89 6.99 22.85
CA TYR A 383 -5.33 5.80 23.60
C TYR A 383 -6.65 5.29 23.00
N ARG A 384 -6.57 4.18 22.25
CA ARG A 384 -7.71 3.56 21.58
C ARG A 384 -8.47 2.59 22.49
N GLY A 385 -9.70 2.29 22.09
CA GLY A 385 -10.54 1.27 22.73
C GLY A 385 -11.10 1.71 24.09
N VAL A 386 -11.72 0.75 24.78
CA VAL A 386 -12.39 1.00 26.07
C VAL A 386 -11.43 1.58 27.13
N GLU A 387 -10.15 1.18 27.14
CA GLU A 387 -9.15 1.73 28.09
C GLU A 387 -8.91 3.25 27.90
N GLY A 388 -9.12 3.75 26.68
CA GLY A 388 -8.95 5.16 26.32
C GLY A 388 -10.22 6.00 26.38
N SER A 389 -11.28 5.52 27.03
CA SER A 389 -12.57 6.19 27.02
C SER A 389 -12.60 7.50 27.82
N VAL A 390 -13.34 8.47 27.30
CA VAL A 390 -13.48 9.83 27.83
C VAL A 390 -14.94 10.22 27.96
N LYS A 391 -15.23 11.23 28.78
CA LYS A 391 -16.53 11.90 28.78
C LYS A 391 -16.54 12.96 27.70
N THR A 392 -17.55 12.93 26.85
CA THR A 392 -17.82 13.97 25.85
C THR A 392 -18.47 15.20 26.50
N GLN A 393 -18.46 16.34 25.79
CA GLN A 393 -19.07 17.59 26.25
C GLN A 393 -20.52 17.43 26.75
N TYR A 394 -21.33 16.58 26.10
CA TYR A 394 -22.74 16.34 26.47
C TYR A 394 -22.95 14.96 27.12
N ALA A 395 -21.91 14.36 27.72
CA ALA A 395 -21.96 13.03 28.34
C ALA A 395 -23.13 12.85 29.33
N ASN A 396 -23.46 13.88 30.11
CA ASN A 396 -24.53 13.82 31.12
C ASN A 396 -25.95 13.80 30.51
N LEU A 397 -26.10 14.17 29.22
CA LEU A 397 -27.37 14.13 28.50
C LEU A 397 -27.54 12.84 27.69
N ASN A 398 -26.53 11.96 27.69
CA ASN A 398 -26.61 10.69 26.98
C ASN A 398 -27.55 9.71 27.70
N ASP A 399 -28.30 8.96 26.91
CA ASP A 399 -29.18 7.87 27.30
C ASP A 399 -28.77 6.56 26.59
N GLU A 400 -29.58 5.51 26.64
CA GLU A 400 -29.29 4.25 25.96
C GLU A 400 -29.25 4.39 24.42
N GLN A 401 -29.98 5.36 23.86
CA GLN A 401 -30.03 5.57 22.41
C GLN A 401 -28.82 6.36 21.91
N THR A 402 -28.28 7.27 22.71
CA THR A 402 -27.20 8.19 22.33
C THR A 402 -25.84 7.76 22.88
N GLY A 403 -25.81 7.16 24.07
CA GLY A 403 -24.61 6.69 24.75
C GLY A 403 -23.88 5.55 24.03
N MET A 404 -22.55 5.54 24.14
CA MET A 404 -21.70 4.51 23.54
C MET A 404 -21.34 3.41 24.54
N PHE A 405 -20.75 3.77 25.68
CA PHE A 405 -20.27 2.81 26.68
C PHE A 405 -20.65 3.28 28.08
N LYS A 406 -21.44 2.47 28.81
CA LYS A 406 -21.94 2.83 30.15
C LYS A 406 -20.97 2.34 31.22
N THR A 407 -20.49 3.26 32.05
CA THR A 407 -19.61 2.97 33.20
C THR A 407 -20.26 3.41 34.50
N ALA A 408 -19.64 3.08 35.64
CA ALA A 408 -20.06 3.62 36.94
C ALA A 408 -20.03 5.16 37.00
N GLN A 409 -19.25 5.81 36.14
CA GLN A 409 -19.12 7.27 36.07
C GLN A 409 -20.08 7.92 35.04
N GLY A 410 -20.98 7.15 34.42
CA GLY A 410 -21.87 7.58 33.35
C GLY A 410 -21.46 7.06 31.97
N TYR A 411 -22.08 7.60 30.93
CA TYR A 411 -21.72 7.26 29.55
C TYR A 411 -20.38 7.87 29.17
N GLN A 412 -19.56 7.07 28.51
CA GLN A 412 -18.26 7.45 27.95
C GLN A 412 -18.22 7.13 26.45
N PHE A 413 -17.28 7.77 25.79
CA PHE A 413 -16.96 7.61 24.38
C PHE A 413 -15.51 7.16 24.24
N PHE A 414 -15.23 6.30 23.25
CA PHE A 414 -13.87 5.99 22.85
C PHE A 414 -13.82 5.81 21.34
N ILE A 415 -12.62 5.85 20.75
CA ILE A 415 -12.44 5.45 19.36
C ILE A 415 -12.04 3.97 19.34
N PRO A 416 -12.89 3.08 18.77
CA PRO A 416 -12.62 1.66 18.68
C PRO A 416 -11.29 1.34 18.00
N SER A 417 -10.66 0.28 18.47
CA SER A 417 -9.40 -0.22 17.96
C SER A 417 -9.54 -0.67 16.52
N ASN A 418 -10.70 -1.09 16.01
CA ASN A 418 -10.88 -1.50 14.62
C ASN A 418 -11.12 -0.34 13.62
N ILE A 419 -11.06 0.93 14.05
CA ILE A 419 -11.22 2.09 13.17
C ILE A 419 -9.89 2.57 12.58
N TYR A 420 -9.92 2.86 11.29
CA TYR A 420 -8.88 3.49 10.52
C TYR A 420 -9.35 4.86 10.03
N LEU A 421 -8.71 5.91 10.51
CA LEU A 421 -8.97 7.30 10.16
C LEU A 421 -8.02 7.72 9.03
N ILE A 422 -8.56 8.24 7.93
CA ILE A 422 -7.76 8.65 6.77
C ILE A 422 -8.16 10.07 6.38
N GLY A 423 -7.29 11.03 6.63
CA GLY A 423 -7.43 12.40 6.15
C GLY A 423 -6.84 12.56 4.76
N THR A 424 -7.46 13.36 3.91
CA THR A 424 -6.86 13.86 2.68
C THR A 424 -6.76 15.38 2.73
N MET A 425 -5.62 15.91 2.27
CA MET A 425 -5.26 17.32 2.45
C MET A 425 -4.63 17.90 1.18
N ASN A 426 -5.14 19.03 0.70
CA ASN A 426 -4.43 19.85 -0.28
C ASN A 426 -3.49 20.82 0.44
N THR A 427 -2.23 20.90 0.00
CA THR A 427 -1.19 21.69 0.68
C THR A 427 -1.25 23.18 0.37
N ILE A 428 -1.81 23.56 -0.78
CA ILE A 428 -1.82 24.93 -1.27
C ILE A 428 -3.09 25.73 -0.94
N ASP A 429 -4.11 25.10 -0.35
CA ASP A 429 -5.37 25.77 -0.05
C ASP A 429 -5.11 26.93 0.93
N ARG A 430 -5.39 28.16 0.49
CA ARG A 430 -5.10 29.40 1.24
C ARG A 430 -6.00 29.60 2.47
N SER A 431 -7.12 28.85 2.55
CA SER A 431 -8.14 28.94 3.61
C SER A 431 -8.02 27.81 4.65
N VAL A 432 -6.80 27.37 4.90
CA VAL A 432 -6.52 26.17 5.68
C VAL A 432 -6.15 26.51 7.11
N GLU A 433 -6.73 25.76 8.04
CA GLU A 433 -6.35 25.79 9.45
C GLU A 433 -5.01 25.07 9.63
N SER A 434 -4.07 25.70 10.35
CA SER A 434 -2.77 25.09 10.62
C SER A 434 -2.95 23.91 11.57
N PHE A 435 -2.41 22.74 11.19
CA PHE A 435 -2.33 21.62 12.11
C PHE A 435 -1.41 21.95 13.28
N ASP A 436 -1.95 21.95 14.51
CA ASP A 436 -1.12 22.01 15.71
C ASP A 436 -0.19 20.79 15.79
N PHE A 437 1.00 20.98 16.37
CA PHE A 437 2.01 19.94 16.59
C PHE A 437 1.45 18.74 17.36
N ALA A 438 0.53 18.98 18.30
CA ALA A 438 -0.13 17.92 19.07
C ALA A 438 -1.02 17.01 18.20
N LEU A 439 -1.69 17.57 17.18
CA LEU A 439 -2.40 16.80 16.16
C LEU A 439 -1.43 16.11 15.23
N ARG A 440 -0.43 16.86 14.71
CA ARG A 440 0.51 16.37 13.71
C ARG A 440 1.21 15.09 14.15
N ARG A 441 1.65 14.99 15.41
CA ARG A 441 2.32 13.78 15.95
C ARG A 441 1.42 12.54 16.03
N ARG A 442 0.10 12.71 16.03
CA ARG A 442 -0.86 11.61 16.15
C ARG A 442 -1.17 10.97 14.81
N PHE A 443 -1.00 11.69 13.70
CA PHE A 443 -1.17 11.15 12.35
C PHE A 443 0.17 10.74 11.74
N ARG A 444 0.14 9.69 10.90
CA ARG A 444 1.19 9.52 9.89
C ARG A 444 0.93 10.50 8.75
N TRP A 445 1.96 11.19 8.30
CA TRP A 445 1.89 12.04 7.12
C TRP A 445 2.47 11.29 5.93
N GLU A 446 1.70 11.21 4.86
CA GLU A 446 2.06 10.54 3.62
C GLU A 446 1.88 11.51 2.47
N GLU A 447 2.98 11.89 1.86
CA GLU A 447 2.95 12.75 0.68
C GLU A 447 2.52 11.94 -0.55
N VAL A 448 1.60 12.50 -1.32
CA VAL A 448 1.10 11.93 -2.58
C VAL A 448 1.44 12.92 -3.70
N THR A 449 2.52 12.61 -4.40
CA THR A 449 3.04 13.41 -5.50
C THR A 449 2.33 13.08 -6.83
N PRO A 450 2.44 13.95 -7.84
CA PRO A 450 1.99 13.62 -9.20
C PRO A 450 2.77 12.42 -9.78
N ASP A 451 2.08 11.31 -9.98
CA ASP A 451 2.62 10.13 -10.65
C ASP A 451 2.54 10.23 -12.19
N MET A 452 3.69 10.51 -12.83
CA MET A 452 3.80 10.58 -14.29
C MET A 452 3.86 9.18 -14.94
N GLY A 453 4.33 8.16 -14.22
CA GLY A 453 4.38 6.79 -14.70
C GLY A 453 2.97 6.21 -14.86
N LEU A 454 2.11 6.42 -13.85
CA LEU A 454 0.68 6.10 -13.90
C LEU A 454 -0.01 6.82 -15.05
N LEU A 455 0.27 8.12 -15.23
CA LEU A 455 -0.32 8.90 -16.31
C LEU A 455 0.11 8.38 -17.68
N ARG A 456 1.41 8.13 -17.86
CA ARG A 456 1.97 7.59 -19.10
C ARG A 456 1.39 6.22 -19.41
N TYR A 457 1.23 5.35 -18.41
CA TYR A 457 0.58 4.05 -18.55
C TYR A 457 -0.88 4.21 -18.99
N HIS A 458 -1.65 5.04 -18.28
CA HIS A 458 -3.06 5.28 -18.58
C HIS A 458 -3.27 5.81 -20.00
N LEU A 459 -2.52 6.84 -20.40
CA LEU A 459 -2.63 7.42 -21.74
C LEU A 459 -2.22 6.44 -22.83
N ASN A 460 -1.19 5.61 -22.61
CA ASN A 460 -0.82 4.55 -23.56
C ASN A 460 -1.96 3.54 -23.77
N SER A 461 -2.68 3.19 -22.71
CA SER A 461 -3.83 2.28 -22.79
C SER A 461 -5.08 2.93 -23.36
N PHE A 462 -5.33 4.21 -23.07
CA PHE A 462 -6.52 4.93 -23.48
C PHE A 462 -6.41 5.47 -24.92
N CYS A 463 -5.36 6.24 -25.21
CA CYS A 463 -5.07 6.78 -26.53
C CYS A 463 -3.55 7.00 -26.67
N LYS A 464 -2.85 6.04 -27.30
CA LYS A 464 -1.39 6.06 -27.43
C LYS A 464 -0.82 7.35 -28.04
N ILE A 465 -1.57 8.01 -28.93
CA ILE A 465 -1.18 9.29 -29.55
C ILE A 465 -0.99 10.38 -28.48
N TRP A 466 -1.71 10.30 -27.36
CA TRP A 466 -1.67 11.28 -26.27
C TRP A 466 -0.64 10.97 -25.20
N ALA A 467 0.04 9.81 -25.25
CA ALA A 467 1.09 9.45 -24.29
C ALA A 467 2.15 10.55 -24.05
N PRO A 468 2.58 11.35 -25.05
CA PRO A 468 3.53 12.44 -24.82
C PRO A 468 3.03 13.52 -23.84
N LEU A 469 1.71 13.65 -23.61
CA LEU A 469 1.17 14.59 -22.62
C LEU A 469 1.70 14.33 -21.20
N ALA A 470 2.04 13.08 -20.88
CA ALA A 470 2.68 12.75 -19.61
C ALA A 470 4.05 13.44 -19.47
N ASP A 471 4.88 13.40 -20.53
CA ASP A 471 6.20 14.03 -20.54
C ASP A 471 6.09 15.56 -20.58
N ASN A 472 5.04 16.09 -21.24
CA ASN A 472 4.70 17.52 -21.21
C ASN A 472 4.36 17.99 -19.79
N LEU A 473 3.54 17.23 -19.05
CA LEU A 473 3.20 17.54 -17.67
C LEU A 473 4.40 17.37 -16.73
N GLU A 474 5.23 16.36 -16.94
CA GLU A 474 6.46 16.14 -16.16
C GLU A 474 7.42 17.32 -16.27
N ARG A 475 7.66 17.84 -17.49
CA ARG A 475 8.48 19.05 -17.69
C ARG A 475 7.90 20.27 -16.99
N LEU A 476 6.59 20.49 -17.11
CA LEU A 476 5.90 21.57 -16.42
C LEU A 476 6.07 21.45 -14.90
N ASN A 477 5.85 20.26 -14.34
CA ASN A 477 5.94 20.00 -12.90
C ASN A 477 7.35 20.15 -12.35
N ASN A 478 8.38 19.79 -13.11
CA ASN A 478 9.77 20.04 -12.74
C ASN A 478 10.04 21.56 -12.65
N GLN A 479 9.55 22.33 -13.63
CA GLN A 479 9.73 23.77 -13.62
C GLN A 479 8.94 24.47 -12.49
N ILE A 480 7.73 24.00 -12.19
CA ILE A 480 6.95 24.50 -11.05
C ILE A 480 7.67 24.20 -9.72
N ALA A 481 8.24 23.00 -9.58
CA ALA A 481 8.96 22.60 -8.37
C ALA A 481 10.24 23.42 -8.15
N ASP A 482 10.93 23.79 -9.23
CA ASP A 482 12.15 24.61 -9.17
C ASP A 482 11.87 26.11 -8.97
N GLU A 483 10.63 26.57 -9.16
CA GLU A 483 10.27 27.99 -9.02
C GLU A 483 10.19 28.39 -7.54
N PRO A 484 11.01 29.36 -7.06
CA PRO A 484 11.07 29.74 -5.65
C PRO A 484 9.77 30.25 -5.03
N LEU A 485 8.84 30.75 -5.85
CA LEU A 485 7.53 31.24 -5.41
C LEU A 485 6.48 30.13 -5.27
N LEU A 486 6.74 28.93 -5.78
CA LEU A 486 5.80 27.81 -5.84
C LEU A 486 6.34 26.61 -5.06
N GLY A 487 7.26 25.84 -5.65
CA GLY A 487 7.77 24.59 -5.07
C GLY A 487 6.86 23.38 -5.33
N HIS A 488 7.18 22.25 -4.68
CA HIS A 488 6.54 20.94 -4.93
C HIS A 488 5.02 20.91 -4.67
N ASP A 489 4.53 21.70 -3.72
CA ASP A 489 3.12 21.71 -3.34
C ASP A 489 2.19 22.22 -4.47
N TYR A 490 2.74 23.01 -5.40
CA TYR A 490 2.01 23.63 -6.50
C TYR A 490 2.05 22.82 -7.79
N GLN A 491 2.71 21.66 -7.80
CA GLN A 491 2.71 20.79 -8.97
C GLN A 491 1.29 20.43 -9.39
N ILE A 492 1.09 20.13 -10.67
CA ILE A 492 -0.20 19.77 -11.22
C ILE A 492 -0.34 18.26 -11.19
N GLY A 493 -1.39 17.77 -10.53
CA GLY A 493 -1.66 16.34 -10.43
C GLY A 493 -2.04 15.70 -11.78
N HIS A 494 -1.72 14.41 -11.93
CA HIS A 494 -2.02 13.66 -13.15
C HIS A 494 -3.52 13.53 -13.46
N ALA A 495 -4.42 13.71 -12.48
CA ALA A 495 -5.86 13.56 -12.68
C ALA A 495 -6.43 14.53 -13.74
N TYR A 496 -5.79 15.70 -13.92
CA TYR A 496 -6.16 16.67 -14.97
C TYR A 496 -6.03 16.08 -16.39
N LEU A 497 -5.17 15.06 -16.58
CA LEU A 497 -4.92 14.41 -17.86
C LEU A 497 -5.45 12.97 -17.95
N MET A 498 -6.04 12.41 -16.88
CA MET A 498 -6.54 11.03 -16.88
C MET A 498 -7.98 10.87 -17.38
N ASN A 499 -8.80 11.92 -17.40
CA ASN A 499 -10.21 11.80 -17.82
C ASN A 499 -10.55 12.81 -18.92
N LEU A 500 -9.73 12.81 -19.97
CA LEU A 500 -9.87 13.70 -21.11
C LEU A 500 -11.08 13.30 -21.95
N LYS A 501 -12.14 14.12 -21.89
CA LYS A 501 -13.41 13.89 -22.63
C LYS A 501 -13.36 14.42 -24.07
N TYR A 502 -12.19 14.37 -24.70
CA TYR A 502 -12.01 14.82 -26.08
C TYR A 502 -12.15 13.64 -27.05
N SER A 503 -12.44 13.93 -28.32
CA SER A 503 -12.45 12.90 -29.36
C SER A 503 -11.05 12.32 -29.54
N THR A 504 -10.94 10.98 -29.54
CA THR A 504 -9.65 10.27 -29.70
C THR A 504 -8.97 10.49 -31.05
N ASN A 505 -9.66 11.10 -32.01
CA ASN A 505 -9.11 11.46 -33.32
C ASN A 505 -8.28 12.76 -33.29
N LEU A 506 -8.33 13.52 -32.20
CA LEU A 506 -7.53 14.73 -32.06
C LEU A 506 -6.06 14.40 -31.89
N THR A 507 -5.23 15.23 -32.50
CA THR A 507 -3.79 15.18 -32.34
C THR A 507 -3.38 15.55 -30.92
N VAL A 508 -2.19 15.13 -30.51
CA VAL A 508 -1.63 15.49 -29.20
C VAL A 508 -1.51 17.00 -29.03
N THR A 509 -1.21 17.75 -30.09
CA THR A 509 -1.11 19.22 -30.07
C THR A 509 -2.46 19.87 -29.78
N GLU A 510 -3.52 19.48 -30.50
CA GLU A 510 -4.87 20.04 -30.28
C GLU A 510 -5.38 19.74 -28.87
N VAL A 511 -5.12 18.54 -28.35
CA VAL A 511 -5.51 18.19 -26.98
C VAL A 511 -4.68 18.98 -25.97
N ARG A 512 -3.39 19.15 -26.21
CA ARG A 512 -2.48 19.89 -25.34
C ARG A 512 -2.88 21.36 -25.21
N GLU A 513 -3.18 22.03 -26.32
CA GLU A 513 -3.67 23.42 -26.33
C GLU A 513 -4.98 23.55 -25.54
N ARG A 514 -5.94 22.65 -25.77
CA ARG A 514 -7.22 22.67 -25.04
C ARG A 514 -7.06 22.43 -23.54
N VAL A 515 -6.27 21.43 -23.14
CA VAL A 515 -6.01 21.19 -21.70
C VAL A 515 -5.33 22.39 -21.06
N TRP A 516 -4.39 23.01 -21.77
CA TRP A 516 -3.73 24.20 -21.28
C TRP A 516 -4.74 25.32 -21.01
N ASP A 517 -5.53 25.69 -22.01
CA ASP A 517 -6.48 26.79 -21.91
C ASP A 517 -7.63 26.52 -20.93
N ASP A 518 -8.18 25.30 -20.95
CA ASP A 518 -9.36 24.94 -20.17
C ASP A 518 -9.06 24.69 -18.69
N CYS A 519 -7.87 24.15 -18.38
CA CYS A 519 -7.58 23.58 -17.06
C CYS A 519 -6.29 24.13 -16.40
N ILE A 520 -5.16 24.09 -17.10
CA ILE A 520 -3.85 24.37 -16.50
C ILE A 520 -3.60 25.87 -16.36
N LEU A 521 -3.85 26.65 -17.41
CA LEU A 521 -3.60 28.09 -17.43
C LEU A 521 -4.41 28.84 -16.35
N PRO A 522 -5.73 28.62 -16.20
CA PRO A 522 -6.51 29.29 -15.14
C PRO A 522 -6.00 28.95 -13.73
N LEU A 523 -5.53 27.71 -13.52
CA LEU A 523 -4.98 27.28 -12.24
C LEU A 523 -3.66 28.01 -11.92
N LEU A 524 -2.74 28.06 -12.89
CA LEU A 524 -1.46 28.75 -12.74
C LEU A 524 -1.64 30.26 -12.55
N GLN A 525 -2.65 30.86 -13.21
CA GLN A 525 -3.01 32.27 -13.00
C GLN A 525 -3.38 32.54 -11.53
N GLU A 526 -4.17 31.67 -10.90
CA GLU A 526 -4.50 31.82 -9.48
C GLU A 526 -3.30 31.56 -8.55
N TYR A 527 -2.44 30.60 -8.88
CA TYR A 527 -1.22 30.34 -8.11
C TYR A 527 -0.28 31.54 -8.10
N LEU A 528 -0.11 32.16 -9.27
CA LEU A 528 0.79 33.29 -9.48
C LEU A 528 0.15 34.64 -9.15
N ARG A 529 -1.14 34.66 -8.80
CA ARG A 529 -1.88 35.89 -8.53
C ARG A 529 -1.21 36.71 -7.42
N GLY A 530 -0.84 37.94 -7.76
CA GLY A 530 -0.21 38.88 -6.84
C GLY A 530 1.31 38.71 -6.69
N THR A 531 1.94 37.81 -7.47
CA THR A 531 3.41 37.65 -7.48
C THR A 531 4.12 38.73 -8.31
N GLY A 532 3.40 39.40 -9.21
CA GLY A 532 3.99 40.38 -10.15
C GLY A 532 4.80 39.76 -11.30
N LYS A 533 4.93 38.43 -11.35
CA LYS A 533 5.65 37.67 -12.40
C LYS A 533 4.75 36.80 -13.26
N GLU A 534 3.44 37.01 -13.17
CA GLU A 534 2.39 36.17 -13.78
C GLU A 534 2.65 35.93 -15.29
N ALA A 535 2.80 36.99 -16.08
CA ALA A 535 2.98 36.87 -17.53
C ALA A 535 4.29 36.16 -17.93
N GLU A 536 5.39 36.44 -17.23
CA GLU A 536 6.69 35.83 -17.48
C GLU A 536 6.66 34.32 -17.18
N LEU A 537 6.17 33.96 -15.99
CA LEU A 537 6.14 32.57 -15.53
C LEU A 537 5.11 31.75 -16.31
N ILE A 538 3.94 32.28 -16.63
CA ILE A 538 2.96 31.60 -17.49
C ILE A 538 3.56 31.31 -18.87
N GLY A 539 4.28 32.25 -19.48
CA GLY A 539 4.92 32.03 -20.76
C GLY A 539 6.03 30.97 -20.70
N SER A 540 6.76 30.91 -19.59
CA SER A 540 7.79 29.89 -19.34
C SER A 540 7.19 28.50 -19.13
N PHE A 541 6.17 28.40 -18.28
CA PHE A 541 5.42 27.18 -18.02
C PHE A 541 4.71 26.65 -19.26
N GLY A 542 4.15 27.55 -20.09
CA GLY A 542 3.55 27.20 -21.38
C GLY A 542 4.56 26.50 -22.29
N LYS A 543 5.76 27.06 -22.42
CA LYS A 543 6.85 26.43 -23.20
C LYS A 543 7.26 25.07 -22.66
N ALA A 544 7.37 24.90 -21.33
CA ALA A 544 7.71 23.60 -20.75
C ALA A 544 6.60 22.56 -20.97
N PHE A 545 5.34 22.98 -20.82
CA PHE A 545 4.19 22.15 -21.17
C PHE A 545 4.08 21.92 -22.68
N GLY A 546 4.66 22.77 -23.53
CA GLY A 546 4.72 22.62 -24.98
C GLY A 546 3.65 23.38 -25.77
N VAL A 547 3.10 24.46 -25.21
CA VAL A 547 2.15 25.37 -25.88
C VAL A 547 2.78 26.72 -26.19
#